data_AF-A0A1R2D3K1-F1
#
_entry.id   AF-A0A1R2D3K1-F1
#
_cell.length_a   1.000
_cell.length_b   1.000
_cell.length_c   1.000
_cell.angle_alpha   90.00
_cell.angle_beta   90.00
_cell.angle_gamma   90.00
#
_symmetry.space_group_name_H-M   'P 1'
#
loop_
_entity.id
_entity.type
_entity.pdbx_description
1 polymer ?
#
loop_
_entity_poly.entity_id
_entity_poly.type
_entity_poly.pdbx_seq_one_letter_code
_entity_poly.pdbx_strand_id
1 'polypeptide(L)'
;MSEILRHLGMHDDENYIYLDKDGKAQKRVEITVHWEPVPTKRILVTCNATDSLSYLRYLIGEVMEKYSTFSGLTSIQANNLTCNKISIPDIGYIGDFIKSGDHLTCDISSLDIWLDVKIEAEEPSLVIFLEIKIHKNQLIGALKKNLLEIANQIFHSRSSSTVYDENEAEIKKMQLVYVDNNLTTESRSVLNQNSLRNEAIFDLDENLTIEHEFDYLDRYVYSKLTKKRQEENKISFITTPSCTLSESILNISTSAPVRNLRVEPQVRNSKFNSPYSENYKNSYSHQKRCPCILL
;
A
#
# COMPACT_ATOMS: atom_id res chain seq x y z
N MET A 1 31.63 -36.12 31.70
CA MET A 1 31.04 -34.80 31.43
C MET A 1 29.87 -34.82 30.43
N SER A 2 29.61 -35.94 29.72
CA SER A 2 28.52 -36.07 28.76
C SER A 2 27.18 -36.58 29.34
N GLU A 3 27.18 -37.25 30.49
CA GLU A 3 25.93 -37.77 31.10
C GLU A 3 25.19 -36.75 31.98
N ILE A 4 25.90 -35.75 32.52
CA ILE A 4 25.30 -34.67 33.33
C ILE A 4 24.47 -33.74 32.42
N LEU A 5 24.96 -33.43 31.21
CA LEU A 5 24.22 -32.65 30.22
C LEU A 5 22.97 -33.37 29.70
N ARG A 6 22.99 -34.71 29.69
CA ARG A 6 21.87 -35.53 29.21
C ARG A 6 20.75 -35.66 30.25
N HIS A 7 21.05 -35.45 31.53
CA HIS A 7 20.04 -35.44 32.62
C HIS A 7 19.42 -34.06 32.89
N LEU A 8 19.97 -32.98 32.33
CA LEU A 8 19.38 -31.64 32.43
C LEU A 8 18.29 -31.38 31.36
N GLY A 9 18.15 -32.26 30.37
CA GLY A 9 17.17 -32.14 29.29
C GLY A 9 15.76 -32.66 29.60
N MET A 10 15.36 -32.76 30.88
CA MET A 10 14.11 -33.41 31.27
C MET A 10 13.18 -32.58 32.17
N HIS A 11 13.52 -31.33 32.51
CA HIS A 11 12.57 -30.42 33.19
C HIS A 11 12.92 -28.95 32.93
N ASP A 12 12.44 -28.40 31.81
CA ASP A 12 11.81 -27.07 31.71
C ASP A 12 11.46 -26.81 30.24
N ASP A 13 10.22 -27.09 29.84
CA ASP A 13 9.71 -26.78 28.50
C ASP A 13 9.49 -25.27 28.27
N GLU A 14 9.93 -24.40 29.19
CA GLU A 14 9.67 -22.95 29.17
C GLU A 14 10.88 -22.05 28.91
N ASN A 15 12.10 -22.59 28.78
CA ASN A 15 13.31 -21.77 28.68
C ASN A 15 14.15 -22.12 27.44
N TYR A 16 13.73 -21.65 26.26
CA TYR A 16 14.61 -21.62 25.08
C TYR A 16 15.72 -20.58 25.30
N ILE A 17 16.97 -21.00 25.26
CA ILE A 17 18.14 -20.14 25.41
C ILE A 17 18.55 -19.62 24.03
N TYR A 18 18.54 -18.30 23.83
CA TYR A 18 19.20 -17.65 22.69
C TYR A 18 20.59 -17.18 23.13
N LEU A 19 21.58 -17.25 22.25
CA LEU A 19 22.88 -16.64 22.51
C LEU A 19 22.86 -15.21 21.97
N ASP A 20 23.16 -14.22 22.82
CA ASP A 20 23.31 -12.84 22.36
C ASP A 20 24.52 -12.67 21.41
N LYS A 21 24.73 -11.45 20.91
CA LYS A 21 25.84 -11.13 20.00
C LYS A 21 27.22 -11.47 20.59
N ASP A 22 27.32 -11.59 21.92
CA ASP A 22 28.52 -11.92 22.67
C ASP A 22 28.56 -13.41 23.09
N GLY A 23 27.61 -14.23 22.62
CA GLY A 23 27.54 -15.65 22.90
C GLY A 23 27.01 -16.02 24.28
N LYS A 24 26.35 -15.10 25.01
CA LYS A 24 25.77 -15.38 26.32
C LYS A 24 24.32 -15.84 26.21
N ALA A 25 24.00 -16.86 27.00
CA ALA A 25 22.65 -17.38 27.16
C ALA A 25 21.70 -16.32 27.72
N GLN A 26 20.66 -15.96 26.95
CA GLN A 26 19.58 -15.08 27.37
C GLN A 26 18.24 -15.81 27.31
N LYS A 27 17.33 -15.44 28.22
CA LYS A 27 15.97 -15.98 28.29
C LYS A 27 15.15 -15.42 27.13
N ARG A 28 14.78 -16.30 26.19
CA ARG A 28 13.96 -15.98 25.03
C ARG A 28 12.52 -15.71 25.47
N VAL A 29 11.96 -14.61 24.98
CA VAL A 29 10.54 -14.29 25.09
C VAL A 29 9.98 -14.31 23.67
N GLU A 30 9.08 -15.26 23.40
CA GLU A 30 8.31 -15.27 22.16
C GLU A 30 6.94 -14.66 22.44
N ILE A 31 6.55 -13.65 21.67
CA ILE A 31 5.23 -13.03 21.78
C ILE A 31 4.50 -13.05 20.44
N THR A 32 3.17 -13.07 20.52
CA THR A 32 2.32 -12.85 19.36
C THR A 32 1.78 -11.44 19.40
N VAL A 33 2.01 -10.67 18.34
CA VAL A 33 1.47 -9.32 18.17
C VAL A 33 0.30 -9.36 17.19
N HIS A 34 -0.78 -8.71 17.59
CA HIS A 34 -1.97 -8.45 16.81
C HIS A 34 -2.05 -6.95 16.51
N TRP A 35 -2.17 -6.61 15.23
CA TRP A 35 -2.43 -5.23 14.82
C TRP A 35 -3.93 -4.97 14.91
N GLU A 36 -4.33 -3.99 15.70
CA GLU A 36 -5.74 -3.75 16.09
C GLU A 36 -6.75 -3.64 14.92
N PRO A 37 -6.44 -3.03 13.76
CA PRO A 37 -7.37 -3.01 12.64
C PRO A 37 -7.48 -4.34 11.86
N VAL A 38 -6.56 -5.29 12.06
CA VAL A 38 -6.58 -6.63 11.43
C VAL A 38 -6.12 -7.71 12.42
N PRO A 39 -6.97 -8.10 13.40
CA PRO A 39 -6.57 -8.97 14.50
C PRO A 39 -6.31 -10.43 14.08
N THR A 40 -6.69 -10.81 12.85
CA THR A 40 -6.68 -12.19 12.37
C THR A 40 -5.27 -12.73 12.07
N LYS A 41 -4.31 -11.86 11.76
CA LYS A 41 -2.91 -12.26 11.55
C LYS A 41 -2.13 -12.23 12.86
N ARG A 42 -1.47 -13.35 13.15
CA ARG A 42 -0.53 -13.51 14.26
C ARG A 42 0.87 -13.19 13.78
N ILE A 43 1.49 -12.18 14.39
CA ILE A 43 2.85 -11.75 14.04
C ILE A 43 3.77 -12.17 15.18
N LEU A 44 4.65 -13.13 14.90
CA LEU A 44 5.60 -13.62 15.90
C LEU A 44 6.76 -12.63 16.04
N VAL A 45 7.02 -12.19 17.26
CA VAL A 45 8.18 -11.37 17.62
C VAL A 45 8.97 -12.12 18.68
N THR A 46 10.28 -12.20 18.49
CA THR A 46 11.21 -12.78 19.47
C THR A 46 12.05 -11.66 20.06
N CYS A 47 12.11 -11.59 21.39
CA CYS A 47 12.88 -10.59 22.14
C CYS A 47 13.51 -11.21 23.41
N ASN A 48 14.34 -10.45 24.11
CA ASN A 48 14.91 -10.88 25.39
C ASN A 48 14.18 -10.20 26.56
N ALA A 49 14.00 -10.93 27.67
CA ALA A 49 13.36 -10.38 28.86
C ALA A 49 14.08 -9.15 29.44
N THR A 50 15.39 -9.03 29.21
CA THR A 50 16.23 -7.92 29.68
C THR A 50 16.24 -6.71 28.76
N ASP A 51 15.62 -6.80 27.58
CA ASP A 51 15.52 -5.68 26.67
C ASP A 51 14.54 -4.63 27.22
N SER A 52 14.69 -3.38 26.78
CA SER A 52 13.76 -2.32 27.16
C SER A 52 12.44 -2.45 26.40
N LEU A 53 11.35 -1.98 27.02
CA LEU A 53 10.05 -1.88 26.36
C LEU A 53 10.06 -0.95 25.14
N SER A 54 10.95 0.04 25.11
CA SER A 54 11.16 0.89 23.94
C SER A 54 11.81 0.12 22.79
N TYR A 55 12.77 -0.77 23.08
CA TYR A 55 13.36 -1.65 22.07
C TYR A 55 12.35 -2.66 21.52
N LEU A 56 11.44 -3.18 22.37
CA LEU A 56 10.35 -4.02 21.90
C LEU A 56 9.49 -3.33 20.84
N ARG A 57 9.09 -2.07 21.07
CA ARG A 57 8.29 -1.30 20.11
C ARG A 57 8.98 -1.15 18.76
N TYR A 58 10.29 -0.92 18.80
CA TYR A 58 11.15 -0.88 17.61
C TYR A 58 11.20 -2.25 16.90
N LEU A 59 11.44 -3.35 17.63
CA LEU A 59 11.45 -4.71 17.07
C LEU A 59 10.13 -5.09 16.41
N ILE A 60 9.00 -4.72 17.01
CA ILE A 60 7.68 -4.91 16.40
C ILE A 60 7.61 -4.15 15.06
N GLY A 61 8.08 -2.90 15.02
CA GLY A 61 8.20 -2.11 13.80
C GLY A 61 9.04 -2.79 12.71
N GLU A 62 10.22 -3.31 13.05
CA GLU A 62 11.08 -4.05 12.10
C GLU A 62 10.40 -5.31 11.56
N VAL A 63 9.66 -6.04 12.39
CA VAL A 63 8.90 -7.21 11.91
C VAL A 63 7.74 -6.78 11.01
N MET A 64 7.09 -5.65 11.32
CA MET A 64 6.01 -5.09 10.50
C MET A 64 6.50 -4.65 9.11
N GLU A 65 7.74 -4.19 8.97
CA GLU A 65 8.32 -3.79 7.67
C GLU A 65 8.32 -4.92 6.61
N LYS A 66 8.23 -6.18 7.05
CA LYS A 66 8.13 -7.34 6.13
C LYS A 66 6.79 -7.41 5.38
N TYR A 67 5.77 -6.69 5.84
CA TYR A 67 4.45 -6.67 5.20
C TYR A 67 4.36 -5.54 4.19
N SER A 68 3.72 -5.79 3.05
CA SER A 68 3.63 -4.86 1.92
C SER A 68 3.12 -3.47 2.33
N THR A 69 2.09 -3.42 3.18
CA THR A 69 1.52 -2.18 3.75
C THR A 69 2.54 -1.29 4.46
N PHE A 70 3.56 -1.89 5.08
CA PHE A 70 4.54 -1.19 5.90
C PHE A 70 5.95 -1.17 5.29
N SER A 71 6.19 -1.97 4.26
CA SER A 71 7.51 -2.11 3.65
C SER A 71 8.03 -0.77 3.12
N GLY A 72 9.23 -0.39 3.56
CA GLY A 72 9.89 0.86 3.18
C GLY A 72 9.27 2.13 3.76
N LEU A 73 8.35 2.02 4.72
CA LEU A 73 7.87 3.15 5.50
C LEU A 73 8.95 3.61 6.50
N THR A 74 8.96 4.91 6.79
CA THR A 74 9.94 5.51 7.71
C THR A 74 9.40 5.55 9.14
N SER A 75 10.30 5.25 10.08
CA SER A 75 10.04 5.36 11.53
C SER A 75 8.82 4.55 11.99
N ILE A 76 8.70 3.29 11.53
CA ILE A 76 7.63 2.39 11.94
C ILE A 76 7.80 2.07 13.43
N GLN A 77 6.77 2.33 14.21
CA GLN A 77 6.76 2.09 15.65
C GLN A 77 5.43 1.48 16.09
N ALA A 78 5.51 0.58 17.06
CA ALA A 78 4.36 0.08 17.78
C ALA A 78 4.03 0.99 18.97
N ASN A 79 2.79 1.44 19.06
CA ASN A 79 2.26 2.29 20.11
C ASN A 79 1.12 1.58 20.84
N ASN A 80 0.73 2.12 22.00
CA ASN A 80 -0.42 1.65 22.77
C ASN A 80 -0.42 0.13 22.98
N LEU A 81 0.74 -0.44 23.34
CA LEU A 81 0.86 -1.87 23.55
C LEU A 81 -0.06 -2.28 24.70
N THR A 82 -0.94 -3.26 24.47
CA THR A 82 -1.74 -3.86 25.54
C THR A 82 -1.58 -5.38 25.57
N CYS A 83 -1.48 -5.93 26.78
CA CYS A 83 -1.51 -7.37 27.05
C CYS A 83 -2.76 -7.65 27.89
N ASN A 84 -3.64 -8.55 27.45
CA ASN A 84 -4.89 -8.88 28.17
C ASN A 84 -5.73 -7.64 28.55
N LYS A 85 -5.80 -6.63 27.67
CA LYS A 85 -6.47 -5.33 27.88
C LYS A 85 -5.81 -4.42 28.93
N ILE A 86 -4.61 -4.74 29.39
CA ILE A 86 -3.81 -3.90 30.28
C ILE A 86 -2.76 -3.19 29.44
N SER A 87 -2.72 -1.86 29.54
CA SER A 87 -1.71 -1.05 28.85
C SER A 87 -0.32 -1.31 29.43
N ILE A 88 0.64 -1.55 28.54
CA ILE A 88 2.06 -1.74 28.86
C ILE A 88 2.73 -0.36 28.87
N PRO A 89 3.51 -0.01 29.91
CA PRO A 89 4.16 1.30 29.99
C PRO A 89 5.21 1.51 28.90
N ASP A 90 5.61 2.76 28.70
CA ASP A 90 6.63 3.14 27.70
C ASP A 90 8.07 2.87 28.15
N ILE A 91 8.27 2.80 29.47
CA ILE A 91 9.57 2.63 30.11
C ILE A 91 9.53 1.39 31.02
N GLY A 92 10.60 0.61 31.00
CA GLY A 92 10.73 -0.62 31.78
C GLY A 92 11.44 -1.71 30.97
N TYR A 93 11.59 -2.88 31.57
CA TYR A 93 12.12 -4.07 30.90
C TYR A 93 10.99 -4.99 30.46
N ILE A 94 11.19 -5.74 29.38
CA ILE A 94 10.19 -6.66 28.83
C ILE A 94 9.72 -7.66 29.89
N GLY A 95 10.66 -8.28 30.62
CA GLY A 95 10.38 -9.35 31.58
C GLY A 95 9.53 -8.94 32.79
N ASP A 96 9.44 -7.64 33.08
CA ASP A 96 8.62 -7.11 34.17
C ASP A 96 7.12 -7.13 33.82
N PHE A 97 6.78 -7.07 32.52
CA PHE A 97 5.40 -6.88 32.05
C PHE A 97 4.93 -7.97 31.09
N ILE A 98 5.84 -8.68 30.43
CA ILE A 98 5.56 -9.56 29.30
C ILE A 98 6.23 -10.90 29.53
N LYS A 99 5.45 -11.97 29.40
CA LYS A 99 5.91 -13.35 29.49
C LYS A 99 5.94 -14.01 28.11
N SER A 100 6.72 -15.08 28.00
CA SER A 100 6.73 -15.89 26.79
C SER A 100 5.33 -16.51 26.58
N GLY A 101 4.84 -16.47 25.34
CA GLY A 101 3.49 -16.89 24.98
C GLY A 101 2.43 -15.79 25.06
N ASP A 102 2.76 -14.60 25.57
CA ASP A 102 1.79 -13.50 25.67
C ASP A 102 1.31 -13.02 24.29
N HIS A 103 0.05 -12.58 24.27
CA HIS A 103 -0.61 -11.96 23.12
C HIS A 103 -0.72 -10.46 23.35
N LEU A 104 0.00 -9.70 22.54
CA LEU A 104 -0.03 -8.24 22.55
C LEU A 104 -0.93 -7.71 21.45
N THR A 105 -1.63 -6.62 21.73
CA THR A 105 -2.24 -5.77 20.72
C THR A 105 -1.50 -4.44 20.68
N CYS A 106 -1.36 -3.86 19.50
CA CYS A 106 -0.73 -2.55 19.36
C CYS A 106 -1.27 -1.80 18.15
N ASP A 107 -1.15 -0.48 18.22
CA ASP A 107 -1.24 0.40 17.08
C ASP A 107 0.11 0.47 16.38
N ILE A 108 0.09 0.63 15.05
CA ILE A 108 1.30 0.89 14.27
C ILE A 108 1.23 2.31 13.73
N SER A 109 2.31 3.05 13.90
CA SER A 109 2.49 4.38 13.30
C SER A 109 3.76 4.45 12.48
N SER A 110 3.73 5.24 11.43
CA SER A 110 4.88 5.67 10.61
C SER A 110 4.66 7.11 10.17
N LEU A 111 5.73 7.77 9.71
CA LEU A 111 5.67 9.15 9.19
C LEU A 111 5.04 9.24 7.79
N ASP A 112 5.07 8.14 7.05
CA ASP A 112 4.58 8.01 5.69
C ASP A 112 3.54 6.89 5.56
N ILE A 113 2.84 6.86 4.44
CA ILE A 113 1.84 5.83 4.10
C ILE A 113 1.94 5.50 2.61
N TRP A 114 1.63 4.26 2.26
CA TRP A 114 1.37 3.85 0.88
C TRP A 114 -0.09 4.10 0.54
N LEU A 115 -0.35 4.89 -0.50
CA LEU A 115 -1.69 5.10 -1.05
C LEU A 115 -1.87 4.27 -2.32
N ASP A 116 -2.99 3.56 -2.40
CA ASP A 116 -3.41 2.78 -3.58
C ASP A 116 -4.14 3.72 -4.54
N VAL A 117 -3.54 4.06 -5.68
CA VAL A 117 -4.02 5.11 -6.58
C VAL A 117 -4.59 4.52 -7.87
N LYS A 118 -5.78 5.01 -8.26
CA LYS A 118 -6.38 4.84 -9.58
C LYS A 118 -6.50 6.21 -10.25
N ILE A 119 -5.86 6.38 -11.40
CA ILE A 119 -5.99 7.58 -12.24
C ILE A 119 -6.76 7.21 -13.50
N GLU A 120 -7.94 7.78 -13.70
CA GLU A 120 -8.71 7.65 -14.93
C GLU A 120 -8.53 8.87 -15.82
N ALA A 121 -8.03 8.66 -17.03
CA ALA A 121 -7.88 9.69 -18.03
C ALA A 121 -8.86 9.45 -19.18
N GLU A 122 -9.90 10.30 -19.25
CA GLU A 122 -11.01 10.09 -20.18
C GLU A 122 -10.51 10.16 -21.62
N GLU A 123 -9.84 11.25 -22.03
CA GLU A 123 -9.45 11.53 -23.41
C GLU A 123 -8.61 10.40 -24.06
N PRO A 124 -7.47 9.97 -23.50
CA PRO A 124 -6.70 8.86 -24.06
C PRO A 124 -7.36 7.50 -23.79
N SER A 125 -8.46 7.45 -23.02
CA SER A 125 -9.13 6.21 -22.58
C SER A 125 -8.14 5.26 -21.92
N LEU A 126 -7.44 5.76 -20.89
CA LEU A 126 -6.44 5.02 -20.14
C LEU A 126 -6.75 5.08 -18.65
N VAL A 127 -6.42 3.99 -17.95
CA VAL A 127 -6.42 3.91 -16.49
C VAL A 127 -5.02 3.56 -16.02
N ILE A 128 -4.52 4.30 -15.04
CA ILE A 128 -3.24 4.05 -14.38
C ILE A 128 -3.53 3.57 -12.97
N PHE A 129 -2.90 2.47 -12.58
CA PHE A 129 -2.90 1.95 -11.22
C PHE A 129 -1.48 2.00 -10.69
N LEU A 130 -1.30 2.48 -9.47
CA LEU A 130 0.00 2.51 -8.80
C LEU A 130 -0.17 2.58 -7.29
N GLU A 131 0.91 2.28 -6.57
CA GLU A 131 1.04 2.63 -5.16
C GLU A 131 2.10 3.72 -5.02
N ILE A 132 1.78 4.77 -4.25
CA ILE A 132 2.69 5.90 -4.01
C ILE A 132 2.93 6.08 -2.52
N LYS A 133 4.20 6.24 -2.13
CA LYS A 133 4.58 6.54 -0.75
C LYS A 133 4.56 8.04 -0.53
N ILE A 134 3.78 8.48 0.44
CA ILE A 134 3.57 9.90 0.74
C ILE A 134 3.74 10.15 2.23
N HIS A 135 4.33 11.30 2.58
CA HIS A 135 4.43 11.73 3.97
C HIS A 135 3.05 12.16 4.50
N LYS A 136 2.68 11.73 5.70
CA LYS A 136 1.36 11.95 6.28
C LYS A 136 0.97 13.42 6.45
N ASN A 137 1.94 14.28 6.73
CA ASN A 137 1.75 15.73 6.86
C ASN A 137 1.65 16.47 5.51
N GLN A 138 1.78 15.78 4.37
CA GLN A 138 1.63 16.43 3.06
C GLN A 138 0.17 16.83 2.82
N LEU A 139 -0.05 17.98 2.18
CA LEU A 139 -1.40 18.42 1.77
C LEU A 139 -1.94 17.59 0.61
N ILE A 140 -3.25 17.38 0.59
CA ILE A 140 -3.94 16.67 -0.49
C ILE A 140 -3.79 17.39 -1.83
N GLY A 141 -3.81 18.73 -1.85
CA GLY A 141 -3.53 19.50 -3.07
C GLY A 141 -2.12 19.24 -3.64
N ALA A 142 -1.13 18.97 -2.78
CA ALA A 142 0.21 18.57 -3.25
C ALA A 142 0.21 17.14 -3.81
N LEU A 143 -0.55 16.21 -3.22
CA LEU A 143 -0.74 14.87 -3.77
C LEU A 143 -1.37 14.95 -5.19
N LYS A 144 -2.41 15.76 -5.36
CA LYS A 144 -3.05 15.99 -6.67
C LYS A 144 -2.04 16.42 -7.74
N LYS A 145 -1.17 17.38 -7.41
CA LYS A 145 -0.09 17.83 -8.31
C LYS A 145 0.88 16.70 -8.66
N ASN A 146 1.32 15.92 -7.67
CA ASN A 146 2.21 14.78 -7.89
C ASN A 146 1.57 13.74 -8.82
N LEU A 147 0.30 13.40 -8.59
CA LEU A 147 -0.41 12.43 -9.44
C LEU A 147 -0.60 12.93 -10.87
N LEU A 148 -0.89 14.22 -11.05
CA LEU A 148 -0.97 14.86 -12.35
C LEU A 148 0.36 14.80 -13.10
N GLU A 149 1.46 15.12 -12.42
CA GLU A 149 2.81 15.06 -12.99
C GLU A 149 3.15 13.64 -13.44
N ILE A 150 2.89 12.64 -12.59
CA ILE A 150 3.06 11.21 -12.90
C ILE A 150 2.26 10.83 -14.15
N ALA A 151 0.98 11.19 -14.21
CA ALA A 151 0.12 10.86 -15.34
C ALA A 151 0.62 11.49 -16.65
N ASN A 152 0.97 12.78 -16.62
CA ASN A 152 1.49 13.50 -17.78
C ASN A 152 2.83 12.91 -18.27
N GLN A 153 3.74 12.53 -17.37
CA GLN A 153 4.99 11.86 -17.75
C GLN A 153 4.71 10.50 -18.42
N ILE A 154 3.77 9.70 -17.89
CA ILE A 154 3.37 8.43 -18.50
C ILE A 154 2.76 8.65 -19.88
N PHE A 155 1.87 9.62 -20.06
CA PHE A 155 1.27 9.91 -21.36
C PHE A 155 2.30 10.40 -22.38
N HIS A 156 3.23 11.26 -21.96
CA HIS A 156 4.32 11.72 -22.81
C HIS A 156 5.21 10.56 -23.28
N SER A 157 5.57 9.65 -22.38
CA SER A 157 6.38 8.46 -22.72
C SER A 157 5.69 7.52 -23.71
N ARG A 158 4.35 7.52 -23.74
CA ARG A 158 3.52 6.76 -24.69
C ARG A 158 3.23 7.52 -25.97
N SER A 159 3.90 8.64 -26.21
CA SER A 159 3.68 9.53 -27.36
C SER A 159 2.23 10.00 -27.49
N SER A 160 1.49 10.06 -26.37
CA SER A 160 0.18 10.71 -26.34
C SER A 160 0.39 12.22 -26.37
N SER A 161 -0.35 12.92 -27.23
CA SER A 161 -0.32 14.39 -27.31
C SER A 161 -1.11 15.07 -26.20
N THR A 162 -1.78 14.31 -25.34
CA THR A 162 -2.59 14.85 -24.25
C THR A 162 -1.71 15.21 -23.07
N VAL A 163 -1.76 16.49 -22.69
CA VAL A 163 -1.25 17.03 -21.43
C VAL A 163 -2.44 17.62 -20.67
N TYR A 164 -2.49 17.35 -19.37
CA TYR A 164 -3.53 17.84 -18.46
C TYR A 164 -2.99 18.91 -17.52
N ASP A 165 -3.83 19.89 -17.21
CA ASP A 165 -3.56 20.92 -16.20
C ASP A 165 -4.23 20.61 -14.85
N GLU A 166 -3.81 21.31 -13.78
CA GLU A 166 -4.36 21.10 -12.42
C GLU A 166 -5.88 21.33 -12.32
N ASN A 167 -6.41 22.24 -13.14
CA ASN A 167 -7.85 22.54 -13.22
C ASN A 167 -8.68 21.46 -13.94
N GLU A 168 -8.00 20.48 -14.54
CA GLU A 168 -8.56 19.35 -15.28
C GLU A 168 -8.44 18.04 -14.49
N ALA A 169 -7.78 18.11 -13.32
CA ALA A 169 -7.63 17.00 -12.40
C ALA A 169 -8.60 17.15 -11.23
N GLU A 170 -9.28 16.07 -10.91
CA GLU A 170 -10.01 15.88 -9.65
C GLU A 170 -9.30 14.82 -8.82
N ILE A 171 -9.29 14.99 -7.50
CA ILE A 171 -8.82 13.99 -6.55
C ILE A 171 -9.93 13.69 -5.55
N LYS A 172 -10.16 12.40 -5.30
CA LYS A 172 -11.24 11.90 -4.46
C LYS A 172 -10.73 10.73 -3.62
N LYS A 173 -11.35 10.53 -2.48
CA LYS A 173 -11.14 9.34 -1.66
C LYS A 173 -12.07 8.25 -2.17
N MET A 174 -11.54 7.04 -2.31
CA MET A 174 -12.32 5.88 -2.67
C MET A 174 -12.38 4.95 -1.46
N GLN A 175 -13.56 4.50 -1.08
CA GLN A 175 -13.73 3.50 -0.05
C GLN A 175 -14.22 2.21 -0.67
N LEU A 176 -13.53 1.13 -0.35
CA LEU A 176 -13.84 -0.20 -0.85
C LEU A 176 -14.61 -0.98 0.20
N VAL A 177 -15.85 -1.35 -0.12
CA VAL A 177 -16.79 -1.93 0.88
C VAL A 177 -16.38 -3.35 1.32
N TYR A 178 -15.62 -4.07 0.49
CA TYR A 178 -15.13 -5.41 0.79
C TYR A 178 -13.68 -5.57 0.31
N VAL A 179 -12.74 -5.16 1.15
CA VAL A 179 -11.35 -5.58 1.01
C VAL A 179 -11.02 -6.46 2.20
N ASP A 180 -10.71 -7.72 1.93
CA ASP A 180 -9.96 -8.51 2.90
C ASP A 180 -8.60 -7.84 3.06
N ASN A 181 -8.48 -7.00 4.09
CA ASN A 181 -7.24 -6.32 4.49
C ASN A 181 -6.27 -7.35 5.10
N ASN A 182 -5.96 -8.39 4.33
CA ASN A 182 -4.99 -9.39 4.71
C ASN A 182 -3.61 -8.75 4.66
N LEU A 183 -2.94 -8.66 5.80
CA LEU A 183 -1.52 -8.32 5.90
C LEU A 183 -0.68 -9.29 5.05
N THR A 184 -0.36 -8.97 3.80
CA THR A 184 0.47 -9.81 2.94
C THR A 184 1.92 -9.35 2.97
N THR A 185 2.86 -10.28 2.78
CA THR A 185 4.26 -9.95 2.50
C THR A 185 4.50 -9.69 1.01
N GLU A 186 3.57 -10.12 0.16
CA GLU A 186 3.60 -9.85 -1.27
C GLU A 186 3.02 -8.48 -1.57
N SER A 187 3.78 -7.65 -2.28
CA SER A 187 3.31 -6.40 -2.87
C SER A 187 2.44 -6.70 -4.08
N ARG A 188 1.12 -6.65 -3.90
CA ARG A 188 0.15 -6.72 -5.00
C ARG A 188 -0.80 -5.54 -4.85
N SER A 189 -0.98 -4.77 -5.92
CA SER A 189 -2.01 -3.74 -5.94
C SER A 189 -3.38 -4.38 -5.70
N VAL A 190 -4.12 -3.85 -4.73
CA VAL A 190 -5.45 -4.35 -4.36
C VAL A 190 -6.50 -3.98 -5.41
N LEU A 191 -6.19 -2.99 -6.25
CA LEU A 191 -7.07 -2.49 -7.31
C LEU A 191 -7.05 -3.41 -8.52
N ASN A 192 -7.64 -4.60 -8.38
CA ASN A 192 -7.94 -5.46 -9.51
C ASN A 192 -9.35 -5.12 -10.03
N GLN A 193 -9.47 -4.76 -11.31
CA GLN A 193 -10.73 -4.29 -11.90
C GLN A 193 -11.90 -5.28 -11.73
N ASN A 194 -11.62 -6.57 -11.50
CA ASN A 194 -12.63 -7.62 -11.41
C ASN A 194 -13.30 -7.75 -10.03
N SER A 195 -12.75 -7.16 -8.96
CA SER A 195 -13.25 -7.32 -7.58
C SER A 195 -14.04 -6.12 -7.04
N LEU A 196 -14.06 -5.00 -7.75
CA LEU A 196 -14.57 -3.73 -7.28
C LEU A 196 -16.04 -3.52 -7.68
N ARG A 197 -16.96 -4.27 -7.06
CA ARG A 197 -18.41 -4.12 -7.34
C ARG A 197 -19.11 -3.05 -6.49
N ASN A 198 -18.49 -2.60 -5.40
CA ASN A 198 -19.06 -1.64 -4.47
C ASN A 198 -17.98 -0.62 -4.05
N GLU A 199 -17.91 0.49 -4.77
CA GLU A 199 -17.03 1.63 -4.48
C GLU A 199 -17.89 2.81 -4.02
N ALA A 200 -17.50 3.45 -2.91
CA ALA A 200 -18.01 4.76 -2.54
C ALA A 200 -16.91 5.80 -2.81
N ILE A 201 -17.27 6.91 -3.43
CA ILE A 201 -16.33 7.98 -3.79
C ILE A 201 -16.73 9.23 -3.01
N PHE A 202 -15.76 9.83 -2.33
CA PHE A 202 -15.92 11.01 -1.49
C PHE A 202 -15.01 12.14 -1.98
N ASP A 203 -15.53 13.36 -1.96
CA ASP A 203 -14.73 14.54 -2.26
C ASP A 203 -13.73 14.79 -1.12
N LEU A 204 -12.54 15.26 -1.49
CA LEU A 204 -11.47 15.59 -0.55
C LEU A 204 -11.29 17.10 -0.46
N ASP A 205 -11.05 17.61 0.74
CA ASP A 205 -10.56 18.99 0.91
C ASP A 205 -9.05 19.03 0.66
N GLU A 206 -8.65 19.74 -0.40
CA GLU A 206 -7.24 19.84 -0.80
C GLU A 206 -6.34 20.53 0.24
N ASN A 207 -6.93 21.22 1.24
CA ASN A 207 -6.22 21.89 2.34
C ASN A 207 -5.97 21.00 3.55
N LEU A 208 -6.52 19.79 3.59
CA LEU A 208 -6.23 18.81 4.65
C LEU A 208 -4.96 18.02 4.34
N THR A 209 -4.34 17.48 5.38
CA THR A 209 -3.17 16.59 5.25
C THR A 209 -3.61 15.14 5.07
N ILE A 210 -2.72 14.31 4.52
CA ILE A 210 -2.98 12.88 4.27
C ILE A 210 -3.42 12.15 5.54
N GLU A 211 -2.84 12.41 6.71
CA GLU A 211 -3.24 11.77 7.97
C GLU A 211 -4.68 12.04 8.42
N HIS A 212 -5.30 13.13 7.97
CA HIS A 212 -6.69 13.43 8.36
C HIS A 212 -7.69 12.59 7.56
N GLU A 213 -7.30 12.19 6.34
CA GLU A 213 -8.20 11.54 5.38
C GLU A 213 -7.89 10.07 5.16
N PHE A 214 -6.65 9.63 5.40
CA PHE A 214 -6.23 8.26 5.06
C PHE A 214 -5.59 7.55 6.26
N ASP A 215 -5.94 6.28 6.39
CA ASP A 215 -5.29 5.34 7.31
C ASP A 215 -4.86 4.07 6.57
N TYR A 216 -4.27 3.09 7.27
CA TYR A 216 -3.74 1.89 6.62
C TYR A 216 -4.81 0.94 6.04
N LEU A 217 -6.08 1.07 6.47
CA LEU A 217 -7.21 0.32 5.93
C LEU A 217 -7.94 1.07 4.82
N ASP A 218 -7.95 2.39 4.88
CA ASP A 218 -8.67 3.30 4.00
C ASP A 218 -7.70 4.24 3.28
N ARG A 219 -6.94 3.66 2.34
CA ARG A 219 -5.80 4.30 1.65
C ARG A 219 -5.98 4.47 0.15
N TYR A 220 -7.21 4.34 -0.35
CA TYR A 220 -7.48 4.34 -1.79
C TYR A 220 -7.79 5.74 -2.30
N VAL A 221 -7.06 6.14 -3.33
CA VAL A 221 -7.18 7.44 -3.99
C VAL A 221 -7.68 7.24 -5.40
N TYR A 222 -8.71 8.00 -5.76
CA TYR A 222 -9.21 8.09 -7.11
C TYR A 222 -8.88 9.47 -7.68
N SER A 223 -8.24 9.52 -8.83
CA SER A 223 -8.03 10.76 -9.58
C SER A 223 -8.66 10.65 -10.95
N LYS A 224 -9.37 11.71 -11.34
CA LYS A 224 -10.03 11.81 -12.64
C LYS A 224 -9.42 12.96 -13.43
N LEU A 225 -8.98 12.67 -14.66
CA LEU A 225 -8.43 13.66 -15.58
C LEU A 225 -9.40 13.90 -16.72
N THR A 226 -10.01 15.08 -16.72
CA THR A 226 -11.01 15.50 -17.72
C THR A 226 -10.57 16.79 -18.38
N LYS A 227 -10.20 16.68 -19.65
CA LYS A 227 -9.80 17.85 -20.44
C LYS A 227 -11.02 18.73 -20.67
N LYS A 228 -10.95 20.00 -20.24
CA LYS A 228 -12.02 20.94 -20.57
C LYS A 228 -11.89 21.20 -22.07
N ARG A 229 -12.97 21.02 -22.83
CA ARG A 229 -13.00 21.41 -24.25
C ARG A 229 -12.79 22.92 -24.32
N GLN A 230 -11.55 23.37 -24.44
CA GLN A 230 -11.26 24.70 -24.90
C GLN A 230 -11.34 24.69 -26.43
N GLU A 231 -12.08 25.68 -26.93
CA GLU A 231 -12.15 26.05 -28.32
C GLU A 231 -10.74 26.20 -28.90
N GLU A 232 -10.64 25.90 -30.19
CA GLU A 232 -9.43 25.85 -31.01
C GLU A 232 -8.33 26.84 -30.61
N ASN A 233 -7.09 26.34 -30.67
CA ASN A 233 -5.81 27.06 -30.73
C ASN A 233 -5.07 27.29 -29.41
N LYS A 234 -4.26 26.29 -29.04
CA LYS A 234 -2.79 26.39 -29.09
C LYS A 234 -2.19 25.02 -28.76
N ILE A 235 -1.80 24.28 -29.80
CA ILE A 235 -0.84 23.19 -29.63
C ILE A 235 0.51 23.86 -29.35
N SER A 236 0.85 24.08 -28.09
CA SER A 236 2.24 24.27 -27.72
C SER A 236 2.93 22.92 -27.86
N PHE A 237 3.65 22.74 -28.96
CA PHE A 237 4.63 21.66 -29.08
C PHE A 237 5.72 21.92 -28.03
N ILE A 238 5.56 21.32 -26.85
CA ILE A 238 6.68 21.16 -25.92
C ILE A 238 7.54 20.05 -26.52
N THR A 239 8.58 20.44 -27.26
CA THR A 239 9.68 19.54 -27.63
C THR A 239 10.55 19.30 -26.39
N THR A 240 10.04 18.50 -25.47
CA THR A 240 10.90 17.76 -24.52
C THR A 240 11.40 16.50 -25.21
N PRO A 241 12.66 16.10 -25.00
CA PRO A 241 13.21 14.88 -25.59
C PRO A 241 12.33 13.69 -25.21
N SER A 242 12.07 12.81 -26.18
CA SER A 242 11.26 11.61 -26.00
C SER A 242 11.85 10.76 -24.87
N CYS A 243 11.22 10.79 -23.71
CA CYS A 243 11.64 10.03 -22.55
C CYS A 243 11.02 8.63 -22.64
N THR A 244 11.83 7.58 -22.50
CA THR A 244 11.28 6.21 -22.46
C THR A 244 10.43 6.03 -21.20
N LEU A 245 9.49 5.07 -21.21
CA LEU A 245 8.69 4.77 -20.02
C LEU A 245 9.59 4.41 -18.82
N SER A 246 10.72 3.74 -19.07
CA SER A 246 11.72 3.40 -18.05
C SER A 246 12.36 4.64 -17.42
N GLU A 247 12.73 5.63 -18.22
CA GLU A 247 13.27 6.90 -17.73
C GLU A 247 12.21 7.73 -17.01
N SER A 248 10.95 7.69 -17.47
CA SER A 248 9.82 8.33 -16.79
C SER A 248 9.56 7.69 -15.42
N ILE A 249 9.60 6.36 -15.32
CA ILE A 249 9.48 5.64 -14.05
C ILE A 249 10.62 6.00 -13.10
N LEU A 250 11.85 6.11 -13.61
CA LEU A 250 13.01 6.53 -12.81
C LEU A 250 12.82 7.96 -12.29
N ASN A 251 12.37 8.90 -13.13
CA ASN A 251 12.09 10.28 -12.72
C ASN A 251 10.95 10.36 -11.69
N ILE A 252 9.85 9.65 -11.90
CA ILE A 252 8.75 9.52 -10.93
C ILE A 252 9.27 9.04 -9.58
N SER A 253 10.12 8.01 -9.59
CA SER A 253 10.68 7.42 -8.37
C SER A 253 11.58 8.37 -7.58
N THR A 254 12.05 9.47 -8.17
CA THR A 254 12.89 10.46 -7.48
C THR A 254 12.10 11.55 -6.74
N SER A 255 10.85 11.84 -7.14
CA SER A 255 10.00 12.83 -6.46
C SER A 255 9.11 12.21 -5.38
N ALA A 256 8.61 11.00 -5.61
CA ALA A 256 7.93 10.17 -4.62
C ALA A 256 8.12 8.69 -4.96
N PRO A 257 8.47 7.81 -4.01
CA PRO A 257 8.61 6.39 -4.30
C PRO A 257 7.29 5.80 -4.81
N VAL A 258 7.32 5.16 -5.97
CA VAL A 258 6.17 4.50 -6.61
C VAL A 258 6.47 3.02 -6.81
N ARG A 259 5.46 2.17 -6.63
CA ARG A 259 5.53 0.73 -6.94
C ARG A 259 4.23 0.23 -7.57
N ASN A 260 4.24 -1.00 -8.08
CA ASN A 260 3.09 -1.67 -8.68
C ASN A 260 2.41 -0.87 -9.82
N LEU A 261 3.18 -0.05 -10.55
CA LEU A 261 2.66 0.76 -11.66
C LEU A 261 2.16 -0.14 -12.80
N ARG A 262 0.93 0.08 -13.22
CA ARG A 262 0.27 -0.59 -14.34
C ARG A 262 -0.59 0.40 -15.10
N VAL A 263 -0.60 0.31 -16.43
CA VAL A 263 -1.41 1.18 -17.29
C VAL A 263 -2.24 0.32 -18.23
N GLU A 264 -3.55 0.48 -18.19
CA GLU A 264 -4.52 -0.35 -18.91
C GLU A 264 -5.42 0.52 -19.82
N PRO A 265 -5.88 0.00 -20.96
CA PRO A 265 -6.89 0.67 -21.77
C PRO A 265 -8.24 0.68 -21.05
N GLN A 266 -8.93 1.81 -21.11
CA GLN A 266 -10.30 1.95 -20.61
C GLN A 266 -11.27 1.61 -21.75
N VAL A 267 -12.04 0.53 -21.59
CA VAL A 267 -13.16 0.27 -22.49
C VAL A 267 -14.26 1.25 -22.14
N ARG A 268 -14.42 2.30 -22.94
CA ARG A 268 -15.62 3.13 -22.89
C ARG A 268 -16.77 2.24 -23.33
N ASN A 269 -17.53 1.71 -22.37
CA ASN A 269 -18.88 1.27 -22.65
C ASN A 269 -19.66 2.52 -23.03
N SER A 270 -19.60 2.90 -24.32
CA SER A 270 -20.70 3.64 -24.90
C SER A 270 -21.93 2.82 -24.54
N LYS A 271 -22.90 3.44 -23.87
CA LYS A 271 -24.24 2.88 -23.83
C LYS A 271 -24.62 2.67 -25.30
N PHE A 272 -24.44 1.45 -25.80
CA PHE A 272 -25.21 0.98 -26.92
C PHE A 272 -26.64 1.03 -26.39
N ASN A 273 -27.31 2.14 -26.66
CA ASN A 273 -28.75 2.12 -26.83
C ASN A 273 -28.98 1.10 -27.94
N SER A 274 -29.21 -0.17 -27.56
CA SER A 274 -29.81 -1.15 -28.44
C SER A 274 -31.29 -0.78 -28.52
N PRO A 275 -31.80 -0.35 -29.69
CA PRO A 275 -33.22 -0.34 -29.92
C PRO A 275 -33.58 -1.70 -30.52
N TYR A 276 -34.38 -2.51 -29.81
CA TYR A 276 -34.95 -3.77 -30.32
C TYR A 276 -33.90 -4.87 -30.64
N SER A 277 -34.18 -6.17 -30.62
CA SER A 277 -35.29 -7.00 -30.18
C SER A 277 -34.72 -8.42 -30.00
N GLU A 278 -35.43 -9.22 -29.22
CA GLU A 278 -35.54 -10.68 -29.28
C GLU A 278 -34.81 -11.44 -30.41
N ASN A 279 -34.22 -12.56 -29.97
CA ASN A 279 -34.00 -13.80 -30.71
C ASN A 279 -33.17 -13.69 -31.99
N TYR A 280 -31.95 -14.24 -32.01
CA TYR A 280 -31.61 -15.28 -32.98
C TYR A 280 -30.41 -16.12 -32.51
N LYS A 281 -30.49 -17.38 -32.95
CA LYS A 281 -29.73 -18.57 -32.59
C LYS A 281 -28.23 -18.48 -32.83
N ASN A 282 -27.52 -19.32 -32.08
CA ASN A 282 -26.23 -19.94 -32.41
C ASN A 282 -25.77 -19.79 -33.88
N SER A 283 -24.60 -19.20 -34.05
CA SER A 283 -23.69 -19.56 -35.13
C SER A 283 -22.27 -19.22 -34.71
N TYR A 284 -21.49 -20.27 -34.44
CA TYR A 284 -20.04 -20.23 -34.53
C TYR A 284 -19.63 -19.66 -35.89
N SER A 285 -18.75 -18.67 -35.90
CA SER A 285 -17.86 -18.44 -37.04
C SER A 285 -16.50 -17.94 -36.56
N HIS A 286 -15.48 -18.58 -37.12
CA HIS A 286 -14.07 -18.34 -36.90
C HIS A 286 -13.63 -16.92 -37.33
N GLN A 287 -12.44 -16.55 -36.85
CA GLN A 287 -11.52 -15.50 -37.34
C GLN A 287 -11.81 -14.10 -36.75
N LYS A 288 -10.84 -13.34 -36.21
CA LYS A 288 -9.39 -13.30 -36.42
C LYS A 288 -8.66 -13.06 -35.10
N ARG A 289 -7.58 -13.80 -34.88
CA ARG A 289 -6.57 -13.49 -33.86
C ARG A 289 -5.91 -12.15 -34.22
N CYS A 290 -6.04 -11.13 -33.38
CA CYS A 290 -5.07 -10.02 -33.36
C CYS A 290 -3.87 -10.47 -32.51
N PRO A 291 -2.63 -10.22 -32.96
CA PRO A 291 -1.44 -10.65 -32.23
C PRO A 291 -1.24 -9.75 -31.01
N CYS A 292 -1.15 -10.37 -29.83
CA CYS A 292 -0.61 -9.74 -28.64
C CYS A 292 0.85 -9.39 -28.95
N ILE A 293 1.19 -8.10 -28.95
CA ILE A 293 2.58 -7.67 -28.83
C ILE A 293 2.98 -7.97 -27.38
N LEU A 294 3.80 -9.01 -27.23
CA LEU A 294 4.61 -9.26 -26.06
C LEU A 294 5.61 -8.10 -25.92
N LEU A 295 5.56 -7.40 -24.79
CA LEU A 295 6.70 -6.78 -24.15
C LEU A 295 6.68 -7.21 -22.68
#